data_AF-A0A9D6SQ07-F1
#
_entry.id   AF-A0A9D6SQ07-F1
#
_cell.length_a   1.000
_cell.length_b   1.000
_cell.length_c   1.000
_cell.angle_alpha   90.00
_cell.angle_beta   90.00
_cell.angle_gamma   90.00
#
_symmetry.space_group_name_H-M   'P 1'
#
loop_
_entity.id
_entity.type
_entity.pdbx_description
1 polymer ?
#
loop_
_entity_poly.entity_id
_entity_poly.type
_entity_poly.pdbx_seq_one_letter_code
_entity_poly.pdbx_strand_id
1 'polypeptide(L)'
;MPVTTTLKLPEKLKARIARLAKDTGRSAHALMIEALEREVSREERMKAFVRDALAAKADIESGGAVYRAEDVHAWMDRLAKGEKPPRPAPWRR
;
A
#
# COMPACT_ATOMS: atom_id res chain seq x y z
N MET A 1 23.25 -1.99 13.69
CA MET A 1 24.04 -0.81 14.13
C MET A 1 23.44 0.42 13.47
N PRO A 2 23.22 1.54 14.18
CA PRO A 2 22.74 2.76 13.54
C PRO A 2 23.79 3.29 12.57
N VAL A 3 23.38 3.64 11.35
CA VAL A 3 24.22 4.24 10.33
C VAL A 3 23.86 5.70 10.22
N THR A 4 24.85 6.59 10.33
CA THR A 4 24.63 8.03 10.20
C THR A 4 24.64 8.42 8.72
N THR A 5 23.61 9.12 8.28
CA THR A 5 23.54 9.69 6.94
C THR A 5 23.28 11.20 7.04
N THR A 6 24.15 12.00 6.43
CA THR A 6 23.98 13.46 6.40
C THR A 6 23.03 13.85 5.27
N LEU A 7 21.87 14.41 5.62
CA LEU A 7 20.88 14.89 4.66
C LEU A 7 20.96 16.41 4.51
N LYS A 8 21.13 16.90 3.29
CA LYS A 8 21.02 18.33 2.98
C LYS A 8 19.54 18.68 2.83
N LEU A 9 19.00 19.39 3.81
CA LEU A 9 17.62 19.86 3.78
C LEU A 9 17.57 21.33 3.35
N PRO A 10 16.66 21.71 2.45
CA PRO A 10 16.37 23.12 2.21
C PRO A 10 15.93 23.80 3.51
N GLU A 11 16.39 25.04 3.74
CA GLU A 11 16.16 25.77 4.99
C GLU A 11 14.66 25.87 5.35
N LYS A 12 13.82 26.13 4.34
CA LYS A 12 12.36 26.18 4.50
C LYS A 12 11.77 24.86 4.99
N LEU A 13 12.30 23.72 4.55
CA LEU A 13 11.82 22.41 4.98
C LEU A 13 12.27 22.12 6.41
N LYS A 14 13.52 22.41 6.74
CA LYS A 14 14.06 22.27 8.10
C LYS A 14 13.26 23.08 9.12
N ALA A 15 12.92 24.34 8.81
CA ALA A 15 12.10 25.19 9.67
C ALA A 15 10.69 24.61 9.89
N ARG A 16 10.05 24.06 8.84
CA ARG A 16 8.74 23.40 8.94
C ARG A 16 8.78 22.16 9.81
N ILE A 17 9.81 21.33 9.66
CA ILE A 17 10.02 20.13 10.47
C ILE A 17 10.21 20.51 11.94
N ALA A 18 11.05 21.51 12.22
CA ALA A 18 11.29 21.98 13.59
C ALA A 18 10.01 22.49 14.27
N ARG A 19 9.20 23.27 13.54
CA ARG A 19 7.90 23.73 14.03
C ARG A 19 6.95 22.57 14.32
N LEU A 20 6.80 21.64 13.37
CA LEU A 20 5.91 20.49 13.54
C LEU A 20 6.35 19.57 14.69
N ALA A 21 7.66 19.38 14.84
CA ALA A 21 8.24 18.64 15.96
C ALA A 21 7.85 19.30 17.31
N LYS A 22 8.00 20.63 17.41
CA LYS A 22 7.59 21.40 18.60
C LYS A 22 6.09 21.28 18.87
N ASP A 23 5.26 21.47 17.84
CA ASP A 23 3.79 21.42 17.96
C ASP A 23 3.29 20.03 18.37
N THR A 24 4.04 18.96 18.05
CA THR A 24 3.67 17.58 18.36
C THR A 24 4.45 16.97 19.54
N GLY A 25 5.31 17.75 20.20
CA GLY A 25 6.12 17.28 21.33
C GLY A 25 7.16 16.21 20.98
N ARG A 26 7.54 16.08 19.70
CA ARG A 26 8.49 15.09 19.19
C ARG A 26 9.83 15.74 18.86
N SER A 27 10.89 14.93 18.76
CA SER A 27 12.16 15.42 18.21
C SER A 27 12.07 15.53 16.69
N ALA A 28 12.76 16.52 16.11
CA ALA A 28 12.84 16.66 14.65
C ALA A 28 13.46 15.41 14.00
N HIS A 29 14.42 14.77 14.68
CA HIS A 29 15.06 13.55 14.20
C HIS A 29 14.08 12.37 14.10
N ALA A 30 13.29 12.11 15.15
CA ALA A 30 12.29 11.05 15.14
C ALA A 30 11.25 11.29 14.04
N LEU A 31 10.78 12.53 13.89
CA LEU A 31 9.82 12.89 12.84
C LEU A 31 10.38 12.65 11.43
N MET A 32 11.67 12.93 11.21
CA MET A 32 12.31 12.67 9.92
C MET A 32 12.43 11.17 9.64
N ILE A 33 12.79 10.36 10.64
CA ILE A 33 12.86 8.89 10.48
C ILE A 33 11.48 8.33 10.17
N GLU A 34 10.45 8.68 10.95
CA GLU A 34 9.08 8.23 10.73
C GLU A 34 8.58 8.61 9.31
N ALA A 35 8.92 9.82 8.84
CA ALA A 35 8.55 10.25 7.51
C ALA A 35 9.23 9.41 6.41
N LEU A 36 10.51 9.10 6.57
CA LEU A 36 11.27 8.27 5.63
C LEU A 36 10.75 6.83 5.62
N GLU A 37 10.49 6.24 6.78
CA GLU A 37 9.91 4.90 6.90
C GLU A 37 8.56 4.82 6.19
N ARG A 38 7.68 5.81 6.42
CA ARG A 38 6.38 5.87 5.76
C ARG A 38 6.51 5.96 4.24
N GLU A 39 7.46 6.73 3.72
CA GLU A 39 7.65 6.88 2.28
C GLU A 39 8.24 5.60 1.66
N VAL A 40 9.24 4.99 2.31
CA VAL A 40 9.81 3.71 1.85
C VAL A 40 8.74 2.63 1.81
N SER A 41 7.97 2.45 2.89
CA SER A 41 6.88 1.48 2.92
C SER A 41 5.76 1.79 1.93
N ARG A 42 5.53 3.06 1.59
CA ARG A 42 4.56 3.44 0.55
C ARG A 42 5.07 3.03 -0.83
N GLU A 43 6.33 3.34 -1.15
CA GLU A 43 6.93 3.00 -2.43
C GLU A 43 7.07 1.48 -2.63
N GLU A 44 7.43 0.73 -1.59
CA GLU A 44 7.46 -0.73 -1.63
C GLU A 44 6.08 -1.33 -1.89
N ARG A 45 5.03 -0.85 -1.19
CA ARG A 45 3.66 -1.30 -1.42
C ARG A 45 3.17 -0.97 -2.82
N MET A 46 3.49 0.21 -3.34
CA MET A 46 3.13 0.61 -4.71
C MET A 46 3.79 -0.31 -5.74
N LYS A 47 5.09 -0.57 -5.60
CA LYS A 47 5.82 -1.49 -6.50
C LYS A 47 5.27 -2.91 -6.43
N ALA A 48 4.96 -3.41 -5.23
CA ALA A 48 4.33 -4.71 -5.06
C ALA A 48 2.96 -4.77 -5.75
N PHE A 49 2.11 -3.77 -5.51
CA PHE A 49 0.80 -3.67 -6.15
C PHE A 49 0.88 -3.66 -7.69
N VAL A 50 1.78 -2.86 -8.26
CA VAL A 50 1.97 -2.81 -9.72
C VAL A 50 2.46 -4.14 -10.27
N ARG A 51 3.42 -4.78 -9.60
CA ARG A 51 3.91 -6.11 -10.00
C ARG A 51 2.77 -7.14 -9.99
N ASP A 52 1.98 -7.15 -8.93
CA ASP A 52 0.88 -8.12 -8.77
C ASP A 52 -0.23 -7.85 -9.82
N ALA A 53 -0.51 -6.58 -10.14
CA ALA A 53 -1.43 -6.21 -11.21
C ALA A 53 -0.95 -6.64 -12.60
N LEU A 54 0.35 -6.50 -12.88
CA LEU A 54 0.94 -6.96 -14.15
C LEU A 54 0.89 -8.50 -14.26
N ALA A 55 1.16 -9.21 -13.17
CA ALA A 55 1.04 -10.67 -13.12
C ALA A 55 -0.41 -11.12 -13.37
N ALA A 56 -1.38 -10.48 -12.70
CA ALA A 56 -2.80 -10.76 -12.92
C ALA A 56 -3.23 -10.47 -14.37
N LYS A 57 -2.74 -9.37 -14.96
CA LYS A 57 -3.00 -9.07 -16.38
C LYS A 57 -2.46 -10.16 -17.31
N ALA A 58 -1.22 -10.60 -17.09
CA ALA A 58 -0.63 -11.67 -17.90
C ALA A 58 -1.40 -13.00 -17.77
N ASP A 59 -1.89 -13.33 -16.56
CA ASP A 59 -2.74 -14.50 -16.34
C ASP A 59 -4.03 -14.42 -17.16
N ILE A 60 -4.72 -13.28 -17.11
CA ILE A 60 -5.93 -13.02 -17.91
C ILE A 60 -5.65 -13.13 -19.41
N GLU A 61 -4.55 -12.53 -19.89
CA GLU A 61 -4.14 -12.61 -21.31
C GLU A 61 -3.82 -14.04 -21.76
N SER A 62 -3.33 -14.89 -20.85
CA SER A 62 -3.08 -16.31 -21.13
C SER A 62 -4.32 -17.21 -21.05
N GLY A 63 -5.50 -16.64 -20.81
CA GLY A 63 -6.77 -17.37 -20.72
C GLY A 63 -7.19 -17.73 -19.30
N GLY A 64 -6.58 -17.10 -18.29
CA GLY A 64 -6.96 -17.22 -16.89
C GLY A 64 -8.44 -16.89 -16.64
N ALA A 65 -9.00 -17.48 -15.59
CA ALA A 65 -10.40 -17.27 -15.23
C ALA A 65 -10.62 -15.86 -14.66
N VAL A 66 -11.43 -15.06 -15.36
CA VAL A 66 -11.96 -13.80 -14.85
C VAL A 66 -13.32 -14.00 -14.20
N TYR A 67 -13.70 -13.14 -13.27
CA TYR A 67 -14.98 -13.21 -12.55
C TYR A 67 -15.62 -11.82 -12.56
N ARG A 68 -16.96 -11.75 -12.53
CA ARG A 68 -17.64 -10.47 -12.37
C ARG A 68 -17.46 -9.96 -10.94
N ALA A 69 -17.19 -8.66 -10.82
CA ALA A 69 -16.95 -8.03 -9.52
C ALA A 69 -18.18 -8.16 -8.62
N GLU A 70 -19.40 -8.03 -9.16
CA GLU A 70 -20.62 -8.16 -8.35
C GLU A 70 -20.77 -9.56 -7.75
N ASP A 71 -20.49 -10.60 -8.52
CA ASP A 71 -20.59 -12.00 -8.08
C ASP A 71 -19.55 -12.33 -7.00
N VAL A 72 -18.33 -11.81 -7.15
CA VAL A 72 -17.27 -11.97 -6.15
C VAL A 72 -17.59 -11.22 -4.86
N HIS A 73 -18.09 -9.98 -4.95
CA HIS A 73 -18.49 -9.20 -3.76
C HIS A 73 -19.61 -9.90 -2.98
N ALA A 74 -20.68 -10.32 -3.66
CA ALA A 74 -21.77 -11.04 -3.04
C ALA A 74 -21.31 -12.36 -2.39
N TRP A 75 -20.36 -13.06 -3.02
CA TRP A 75 -19.76 -14.27 -2.45
C TRP A 75 -18.92 -13.97 -1.20
N MET A 76 -18.10 -12.92 -1.22
CA MET A 76 -17.28 -12.50 -0.07
C MET A 76 -18.12 -12.05 1.12
N ASP A 77 -19.22 -11.31 0.89
CA ASP A 77 -20.13 -10.86 1.95
C ASP A 77 -20.77 -12.04 2.70
N ARG A 78 -21.11 -13.11 1.97
CA ARG A 78 -21.66 -14.34 2.55
C ARG A 78 -20.59 -15.13 3.31
N LEU A 79 -19.37 -15.21 2.78
CA LEU A 79 -18.24 -15.81 3.49
C LEU A 79 -17.93 -15.09 4.81
N ALA A 80 -17.97 -13.76 4.82
CA ALA A 80 -17.73 -12.95 6.03
C ALA A 80 -18.77 -13.22 7.14
N LYS A 81 -19.96 -13.71 6.79
CA LYS A 81 -21.03 -14.13 7.72
C LYS A 81 -20.87 -15.58 8.21
N GLY A 82 -19.80 -16.28 7.81
CA GLY A 82 -19.56 -17.68 8.14
C GLY A 82 -20.36 -18.67 7.29
N GLU A 83 -21.04 -18.22 6.25
CA GLU A 83 -21.70 -19.10 5.30
C GLU A 83 -20.66 -19.82 4.42
N LYS A 84 -21.08 -20.90 3.74
CA LYS A 84 -20.26 -21.62 2.75
C LYS A 84 -20.87 -21.50 1.34
N PRO A 85 -20.95 -20.28 0.77
CA PRO A 85 -21.49 -20.10 -0.57
C PRO A 85 -20.57 -20.76 -1.63
N PRO A 86 -21.12 -21.34 -2.70
CA PRO A 86 -20.31 -21.85 -3.81
C PRO A 86 -19.54 -20.72 -4.47
N ARG A 87 -18.32 -21.01 -4.95
CA ARG A 87 -17.49 -20.03 -5.65
C ARG A 87 -18.21 -19.50 -6.89
N PRO A 88 -18.14 -18.18 -7.20
CA PRO A 88 -18.75 -17.63 -8.40
C PRO A 88 -18.20 -18.31 -9.66
N ALA A 89 -19.04 -18.43 -10.68
CA ALA A 89 -18.63 -19.00 -11.95
C ALA A 89 -17.66 -18.05 -12.69
N PRO A 90 -16.65 -18.58 -13.42
CA PRO A 90 -15.83 -17.76 -14.28
C PRO A 90 -16.69 -17.03 -15.31
N TRP A 91 -16.50 -15.72 -15.42
CA TRP A 91 -17.13 -14.94 -16.47
C TRP A 91 -16.50 -15.35 -17.81
N ARG A 92 -17.36 -15.74 -18.74
CA ARG A 92 -16.99 -15.96 -20.14
C ARG A 92 -17.71 -14.91 -20.97
N ARG A 93 -16.97 -14.29 -21.90
CA ARG A 93 -17.53 -13.31 -22.83
C ARG A 93 -18.40 -13.98 -23.86
#